data_AF-A0A946DJP2-F1
#
_entry.id   AF-A0A946DJP2-F1
#
_cell.length_a   1.000
_cell.length_b   1.000
_cell.length_c   1.000
_cell.angle_alpha   90.00
_cell.angle_beta   90.00
_cell.angle_gamma   90.00
#
_symmetry.space_group_name_H-M   'P 1'
#
loop_
_entity.id
_entity.type
_entity.pdbx_description
1 polymer ?
#
loop_
_entity_poly.entity_id
_entity_poly.type
_entity_poly.pdbx_seq_one_letter_code
_entity_poly.pdbx_strand_id
1 'polypeptide(L)'
;MQHHQFGADRETFRFASEWMPEYRDYSRFFEEVVKTPGIGDELSLFDAEMSEKSLRVRDELMSKLLDEDELRAMRDLECIADYRNYRRYEIYKEVEGKAPIPLSEYGKFTLQRLL
;
A
#
# COMPACT_ATOMS: atom_id res chain seq x y z
N MET A 1 -15.11 6.76 -17.77
CA MET A 1 -15.82 5.75 -16.96
C MET A 1 -17.26 6.19 -16.85
N GLN A 2 -18.21 5.29 -17.14
CA GLN A 2 -19.64 5.63 -17.21
C GLN A 2 -20.27 5.56 -15.82
N HIS A 3 -20.95 6.63 -15.42
CA HIS A 3 -21.66 6.77 -14.16
C HIS A 3 -22.98 5.98 -14.26
N HIS A 4 -23.01 4.77 -13.73
CA HIS A 4 -24.27 4.03 -13.61
C HIS A 4 -25.14 4.75 -12.56
N GLN A 5 -26.23 5.37 -13.00
CA GLN A 5 -27.21 6.03 -12.13
C GLN A 5 -28.27 5.01 -11.73
N PHE A 6 -28.46 4.81 -10.42
CA PHE A 6 -29.48 3.90 -9.89
C PHE A 6 -30.50 4.70 -9.06
N GLY A 7 -31.79 4.43 -9.28
CA GLY A 7 -32.90 4.96 -8.48
C GLY A 7 -33.27 6.44 -8.75
N ALA A 8 -34.38 6.87 -8.12
CA ALA A 8 -34.90 8.24 -8.23
C ALA A 8 -33.99 9.31 -7.60
N ASP A 9 -33.03 8.90 -6.77
CA ASP A 9 -32.19 9.78 -5.94
C ASP A 9 -30.84 10.15 -6.58
N ARG A 10 -30.66 9.89 -7.89
CA ARG A 10 -29.42 10.19 -8.65
C ARG A 10 -28.15 9.72 -7.94
N GLU A 11 -28.17 8.48 -7.47
CA GLU A 11 -27.04 7.93 -6.73
C GLU A 11 -25.89 7.60 -7.70
N THR A 12 -24.68 8.03 -7.36
CA THR A 12 -23.45 7.62 -8.06
C THR A 12 -22.46 7.00 -7.10
N PHE A 13 -21.58 6.14 -7.63
CA PHE A 13 -20.52 5.51 -6.86
C PHE A 13 -19.17 5.94 -7.41
N ARG A 14 -18.26 6.31 -6.52
CA ARG A 14 -16.89 6.69 -6.86
C ARG A 14 -15.90 5.80 -6.10
N PHE A 15 -14.98 5.22 -6.85
CA PHE A 15 -13.82 4.55 -6.27
C PHE A 15 -12.77 5.57 -5.84
N ALA A 16 -12.25 5.42 -4.62
CA ALA A 16 -11.14 6.18 -4.10
C ALA A 16 -10.00 5.23 -3.69
N SER A 17 -8.78 5.70 -3.89
CA SER A 17 -7.60 4.97 -3.48
C SER A 17 -6.54 5.94 -2.98
N GLU A 18 -6.05 5.69 -1.79
CA GLU A 18 -5.09 6.56 -1.10
C GLU A 18 -3.85 5.76 -0.69
N TRP A 19 -2.69 6.39 -0.80
CA TRP A 19 -1.46 5.82 -0.26
C TRP A 19 -1.48 5.84 1.26
N MET A 20 -1.10 4.72 1.84
CA MET A 20 -0.74 4.63 3.25
C MET A 20 0.66 5.26 3.43
N PRO A 21 0.79 6.37 4.18
CA PRO A 21 2.05 7.11 4.31
C PRO A 21 3.23 6.26 4.77
N GLU A 22 3.00 5.35 5.70
CA GLU A 22 3.98 4.43 6.28
C GLU A 22 4.61 3.49 5.24
N TYR A 23 3.92 3.22 4.13
CA TYR A 23 4.42 2.31 3.10
C TYR A 23 5.06 2.99 1.89
N ARG A 24 5.02 4.32 1.82
CA ARG A 24 5.50 5.07 0.64
C ARG A 24 7.00 4.90 0.41
N ASP A 25 7.79 4.89 1.47
CA ASP A 25 9.24 4.80 1.34
C ASP A 25 9.68 3.37 0.99
N TYR A 26 9.04 2.33 1.53
CA TYR A 26 9.25 0.94 1.07
C TYR A 26 8.85 0.76 -0.40
N SER A 27 7.73 1.34 -0.83
CA SER A 27 7.32 1.28 -2.25
C SER A 27 8.37 1.87 -3.17
N ARG A 28 8.94 3.03 -2.81
CA ARG A 28 9.99 3.67 -3.61
C ARG A 28 11.27 2.85 -3.60
N PHE A 29 11.63 2.30 -2.44
CA PHE A 29 12.80 1.44 -2.29
C PHE A 29 12.71 0.23 -3.22
N PHE A 30 11.62 -0.54 -3.16
CA PHE A 30 11.45 -1.71 -4.02
C PHE A 30 11.38 -1.34 -5.51
N GLU A 31 10.76 -0.22 -5.85
CA GLU A 31 10.75 0.28 -7.23
C GLU A 31 12.16 0.62 -7.71
N GLU A 32 13.00 1.22 -6.87
CA GLU A 32 14.40 1.50 -7.17
C GLU A 32 15.21 0.21 -7.33
N VAL A 33 15.07 -0.74 -6.40
CA VAL A 33 15.74 -2.06 -6.48
C VAL A 33 15.43 -2.77 -7.79
N VAL A 34 14.16 -2.83 -8.20
CA VAL A 34 13.74 -3.49 -9.45
C VAL A 34 14.26 -2.75 -10.69
N LYS A 35 14.45 -1.44 -10.60
CA LYS A 35 14.95 -0.61 -11.72
C LYS A 35 16.46 -0.56 -11.81
N THR A 36 17.19 -0.90 -10.75
CA THR A 36 18.66 -0.95 -10.76
C THR A 36 19.14 -2.24 -11.44
N PRO A 37 19.79 -2.16 -12.62
CA PRO A 37 20.25 -3.34 -13.33
C PRO A 37 21.34 -4.08 -12.54
N GLY A 38 21.37 -5.41 -12.68
CA GLY A 38 22.41 -6.26 -12.09
C GLY A 38 22.19 -6.63 -10.63
N ILE A 39 21.27 -5.97 -9.89
CA ILE A 39 20.94 -6.38 -8.52
C ILE A 39 20.39 -7.81 -8.53
N GLY A 40 21.03 -8.69 -7.76
CA GLY A 40 20.64 -10.10 -7.62
C GLY A 40 21.34 -11.06 -8.59
N ASP A 41 22.14 -10.54 -9.53
CA ASP A 41 22.94 -11.35 -10.45
C ASP A 41 24.43 -11.03 -10.28
N GLU A 42 24.86 -9.86 -10.75
CA GLU A 42 26.27 -9.41 -10.71
C GLU A 42 26.54 -8.37 -9.60
N LEU A 43 25.49 -7.73 -9.09
CA LEU A 43 25.55 -6.65 -8.11
C LEU A 43 24.77 -7.01 -6.85
N SER A 44 25.40 -6.82 -5.69
CA SER A 44 24.74 -6.96 -4.39
C SER A 44 23.88 -5.74 -4.09
N LEU A 45 22.77 -5.94 -3.37
CA LEU A 45 21.93 -4.85 -2.85
C LEU A 45 22.71 -3.87 -1.95
N PHE A 46 23.79 -4.34 -1.31
CA PHE A 46 24.61 -3.53 -0.42
C PHE A 46 25.60 -2.63 -1.17
N ASP A 47 26.02 -3.07 -2.36
CA ASP A 47 27.03 -2.39 -3.17
C ASP A 47 26.39 -1.51 -4.27
N ALA A 48 25.08 -1.65 -4.48
CA ALA A 48 24.34 -0.84 -5.44
C ALA A 48 24.30 0.62 -5.03
N GLU A 49 24.57 1.52 -5.98
CA GLU A 49 24.31 2.95 -5.81
C GLU A 49 22.79 3.17 -5.77
N MET A 50 22.31 3.71 -4.64
CA MET A 50 20.90 3.99 -4.40
C MET A 50 20.72 5.36 -3.78
N SER A 51 19.51 5.91 -3.87
CA SER A 51 19.15 7.15 -3.19
C SER A 51 19.31 7.04 -1.67
N GLU A 52 19.62 8.15 -1.00
CA GLU A 52 19.75 8.17 0.47
C GLU A 52 18.49 7.67 1.20
N LYS A 53 17.30 7.89 0.61
CA LYS A 53 16.03 7.39 1.15
C LYS A 53 15.98 5.86 1.10
N SER A 54 16.39 5.29 -0.02
CA SER A 54 16.44 3.85 -0.21
C SER A 54 17.51 3.19 0.65
N LEU A 55 18.65 3.82 0.85
CA LEU A 55 19.67 3.35 1.79
C LEU A 55 19.13 3.29 3.23
N ARG A 56 18.38 4.30 3.67
CA ARG A 56 17.71 4.27 4.99
C ARG A 56 16.71 3.12 5.12
N VAL A 57 15.90 2.90 4.09
CA VAL A 57 14.93 1.79 4.08
C VAL A 57 15.64 0.44 4.10
N ARG A 58 16.71 0.26 3.33
CA ARG A 58 17.54 -0.95 3.35
C ARG A 58 18.07 -1.22 4.75
N ASP A 59 18.66 -0.21 5.39
CA ASP A 59 19.24 -0.36 6.73
C ASP A 59 18.15 -0.67 7.78
N GLU A 60 16.96 -0.10 7.65
CA GLU A 60 15.81 -0.44 8.49
C GLU A 60 15.34 -1.89 8.29
N LEU A 61 15.20 -2.34 7.05
CA LEU A 61 14.83 -3.73 6.74
C LEU A 61 15.88 -4.71 7.29
N MET A 62 17.16 -4.38 7.17
CA MET A 62 18.25 -5.16 7.76
C MET A 62 18.18 -5.21 9.28
N SER A 63 17.86 -4.08 9.92
CA SER A 63 17.65 -4.04 11.37
C SER A 63 16.50 -4.95 11.80
N LYS A 64 15.40 -5.00 11.03
CA LYS A 64 14.28 -5.91 11.31
C LYS A 64 14.67 -7.37 11.14
N LEU A 65 15.42 -7.71 10.09
CA LEU A 65 15.90 -9.07 9.85
C LEU A 65 16.85 -9.60 10.94
N LEU A 66 17.51 -8.70 11.68
CA LEU A 66 18.47 -9.02 12.74
C LEU A 66 17.92 -8.72 14.15
N ASP A 67 16.63 -8.43 14.28
CA ASP A 67 15.99 -8.08 15.55
C ASP A 67 15.88 -9.29 16.48
N GLU A 68 16.12 -9.11 17.77
CA GLU A 68 16.05 -10.19 18.77
C GLU A 68 14.61 -10.71 18.98
N ASP A 69 13.59 -9.89 18.73
CA ASP A 69 12.18 -10.31 18.75
C ASP A 69 11.75 -10.75 17.35
N GLU A 70 12.18 -11.96 16.98
CA GLU A 70 11.91 -12.58 15.67
C GLU A 70 10.42 -12.61 15.32
N LEU A 71 9.54 -12.90 16.28
CA LEU A 71 8.10 -13.02 16.03
C LEU A 71 7.47 -11.67 15.68
N ARG A 72 7.87 -10.58 16.34
CA ARG A 72 7.44 -9.23 15.97
C ARG A 72 8.05 -8.81 14.64
N ALA A 73 9.35 -8.99 14.47
CA ALA A 73 10.04 -8.59 13.25
C ALA A 73 9.47 -9.29 12.01
N MET A 74 9.14 -10.57 12.12
CA MET A 74 8.57 -11.31 11.01
C MET A 74 7.15 -10.83 10.66
N ARG A 75 6.32 -10.50 11.65
CA ARG A 75 5.00 -9.87 11.39
C ARG A 75 5.15 -8.53 10.69
N ASP A 76 6.08 -7.70 11.11
CA ASP A 76 6.35 -6.41 10.47
C ASP A 76 6.79 -6.58 9.02
N LEU A 77 7.73 -7.51 8.78
CA LEU A 77 8.24 -7.80 7.44
C LEU A 77 7.16 -8.40 6.53
N GLU A 78 6.27 -9.26 7.05
CA GLU A 78 5.09 -9.75 6.31
C GLU A 78 4.15 -8.60 5.93
N CYS A 79 3.90 -7.66 6.85
CA CYS A 79 3.10 -6.48 6.56
C CYS A 79 3.73 -5.59 5.48
N ILE A 80 5.06 -5.42 5.49
CA ILE A 80 5.80 -4.64 4.49
C ILE A 80 5.84 -5.35 3.13
N ALA A 81 5.98 -6.67 3.11
CA ALA A 81 6.04 -7.46 1.87
C ALA A 81 4.69 -7.51 1.13
N ASP A 82 3.58 -7.41 1.87
CA ASP A 82 2.26 -7.37 1.27
C ASP A 82 1.91 -5.97 0.72
N TYR A 83 2.15 -5.79 -0.58
CA TYR A 83 1.86 -4.54 -1.30
C TYR A 83 0.38 -4.11 -1.22
N ARG A 84 -0.54 -5.00 -0.86
CA ARG A 84 -1.95 -4.64 -0.68
C ARG A 84 -2.14 -3.68 0.49
N ASN A 85 -1.25 -3.72 1.48
CA ASN A 85 -1.26 -2.80 2.63
C ASN A 85 -0.90 -1.37 2.23
N TYR A 86 -0.32 -1.14 1.05
CA TYR A 86 0.23 0.16 0.67
C TYR A 86 -0.86 1.15 0.25
N ARG A 87 -2.06 0.65 -0.01
CA ARG A 87 -3.18 1.42 -0.50
C ARG A 87 -4.42 1.13 0.35
N ARG A 88 -5.05 2.20 0.82
CA ARG A 88 -6.42 2.13 1.33
C ARG A 88 -7.38 2.37 0.18
N TYR A 89 -8.36 1.50 0.05
CA TYR A 89 -9.41 1.60 -0.96
C TYR A 89 -10.74 1.90 -0.29
N GLU A 90 -11.52 2.77 -0.92
CA GLU A 90 -12.85 3.13 -0.46
C GLU A 90 -13.78 3.26 -1.67
N ILE A 91 -15.06 2.97 -1.46
CA ILE A 91 -16.12 3.29 -2.40
C ILE A 91 -17.02 4.31 -1.72
N TYR A 92 -17.13 5.49 -2.31
CA TYR A 92 -18.05 6.51 -1.84
C TYR A 92 -19.37 6.41 -2.59
N LYS A 93 -20.46 6.38 -1.84
CA LYS A 93 -21.80 6.66 -2.37
C LYS A 93 -22.03 8.16 -2.35
N GLU A 94 -22.36 8.72 -3.50
CA GLU A 94 -22.63 10.13 -3.70
C GLU A 94 -24.12 10.31 -4.02
N VAL A 95 -24.75 11.27 -3.34
CA VAL A 95 -26.17 11.62 -3.51
C VAL A 95 -26.24 13.14 -3.68
N GLU A 96 -27.03 13.60 -4.64
CA GLU A 96 -27.15 15.03 -4.93
C GLU A 96 -27.54 15.83 -3.67
N GLY A 97 -26.75 16.86 -3.34
CA GLY A 97 -26.96 17.72 -2.17
C GLY A 97 -26.53 17.13 -0.81
N LYS A 98 -25.87 15.97 -0.77
CA LYS A 98 -25.36 15.35 0.47
C LYS A 98 -23.85 15.12 0.41
N ALA A 99 -23.22 14.99 1.58
CA ALA A 99 -21.81 14.60 1.67
C ALA A 99 -21.61 13.17 1.14
N PRO A 100 -20.46 12.86 0.50
CA PRO A 100 -20.12 11.50 0.11
C PRO A 100 -20.09 10.56 1.32
N ILE A 101 -20.64 9.38 1.16
CA ILE A 101 -20.80 8.39 2.22
C ILE A 101 -19.82 7.24 1.96
N PRO A 102 -18.83 6.97 2.85
CA PRO A 102 -17.92 5.84 2.70
C PRO A 102 -18.67 4.53 2.93
N LEU A 103 -18.54 3.59 2.00
CA LEU A 103 -19.23 2.29 2.11
C LEU A 103 -18.52 1.35 3.09
N SER A 104 -17.24 1.58 3.41
CA SER A 104 -16.54 0.82 4.47
C SER A 104 -17.20 0.96 5.84
N GLU A 105 -17.83 2.10 6.14
CA GLU A 105 -18.50 2.35 7.43
C GLU A 105 -19.88 1.66 7.51
N TYR A 106 -20.47 1.28 6.38
CA TYR A 106 -21.82 0.71 6.30
C TYR A 106 -21.88 -0.81 6.54
N GLY A 107 -20.74 -1.51 6.62
CA GLY A 107 -20.72 -2.96 6.69
C GLY A 107 -19.78 -3.52 7.75
N LYS A 108 -20.27 -4.51 8.51
CA LYS A 108 -19.52 -5.64 9.07
C LYS A 108 -18.84 -6.51 7.97
N PHE A 109 -18.49 -5.91 6.84
CA PHE A 109 -17.84 -6.49 5.70
C PHE A 109 -16.68 -5.55 5.35
N THR A 110 -15.62 -5.62 6.15
CA THR A 110 -14.31 -5.17 5.70
C THR A 110 -14.01 -5.91 4.40
N LEU A 111 -13.68 -5.17 3.35
CA LEU A 111 -13.25 -5.66 2.03
C LEU A 111 -11.93 -6.46 2.08
N GLN A 112 -11.52 -6.96 3.25
CA GLN A 112 -10.38 -7.86 3.47
C GLN A 112 -10.70 -9.33 3.19
N ARG A 113 -11.92 -9.70 2.79
CA ARG A 113 -12.33 -11.11 2.60
C ARG A 113 -12.80 -11.47 1.19
N LEU A 114 -12.24 -10.86 0.16
CA LEU A 114 -12.51 -11.22 -1.25
C LEU A 114 -11.25 -11.41 -2.12
N LEU A 115 -10.07 -11.57 -1.53
CA LEU A 115 -8.86 -12.01 -2.24
C LEU A 115 -8.10 -13.04 -1.41
#